data_AF-A0A951N6F8-F1
#
_entry.id   AF-A0A951N6F8-F1
#
_cell.length_a   1.000
_cell.length_b   1.000
_cell.length_c   1.000
_cell.angle_alpha   90.00
_cell.angle_beta   90.00
_cell.angle_gamma   90.00
#
_symmetry.space_group_name_H-M   'P 1'
#
loop_
_entity.id
_entity.type
_entity.pdbx_description
1 polymer ?
#
loop_
_entity_poly.entity_id
_entity_poly.type
_entity_poly.pdbx_seq_one_letter_code
_entity_poly.pdbx_strand_id
1 'polypeptide(L)'
;MLEQHPLEQYFWDEATINQVADAAARFPNPCCLCAPMVGRELEKRGLETRVLDVDERFFDVAGFRRFDLYRPEWLGETFGVIVCDPPFWIVSLSQLFAAIRLLARHDYAQPLAICYPTRRGANLTGTFARFGLAPTGFLPKYIS
;
A
#
# COMPACT_ATOMS: atom_id res chain seq x y z
N MET A 1 19.93 -9.43 3.61
CA MET A 1 19.08 -9.63 2.43
C MET A 1 19.27 -8.38 1.58
N LEU A 2 19.89 -8.50 0.40
CA LEU A 2 20.45 -7.37 -0.36
C LEU A 2 19.37 -6.42 -0.87
N GLU A 3 19.48 -5.15 -0.49
CA GLU A 3 18.77 -4.02 -1.12
C GLU A 3 19.00 -4.06 -2.63
N GLN A 4 17.92 -4.04 -3.41
CA GLN A 4 17.98 -3.99 -4.87
C GLN A 4 17.59 -2.59 -5.35
N HIS A 5 18.62 -1.80 -5.68
CA HIS A 5 18.52 -0.45 -6.24
C HIS A 5 17.62 -0.27 -7.50
N PRO A 6 17.29 -1.28 -8.33
CA PRO A 6 16.41 -1.07 -9.49
C PRO A 6 14.92 -0.86 -9.14
N LEU A 7 14.45 -1.36 -7.98
CA LEU A 7 13.03 -1.30 -7.57
C LEU A 7 12.78 -0.32 -6.41
N GLU A 8 13.84 0.27 -5.85
CA GLU A 8 13.77 1.18 -4.68
C GLU A 8 12.89 0.66 -3.53
N GLN A 9 12.89 -0.64 -3.29
CA GLN A 9 12.13 -1.24 -2.21
C GLN A 9 12.87 -1.07 -0.88
N TYR A 10 12.38 -0.14 -0.07
CA TYR A 10 12.71 -0.05 1.35
C TYR A 10 11.68 -0.87 2.12
N PHE A 11 12.15 -1.76 2.99
CA PHE A 11 11.26 -2.56 3.83
C PHE A 11 11.11 -1.94 5.21
N TRP A 12 9.87 -1.87 5.70
CA TRP A 12 9.57 -1.55 7.08
C TRP A 12 10.21 -2.55 8.05
N ASP A 13 10.56 -2.08 9.24
CA ASP A 13 10.94 -2.97 10.33
C ASP A 13 9.73 -3.78 10.83
N GLU A 14 10.00 -4.86 11.56
CA GLU A 14 8.96 -5.77 12.05
C GLU A 14 7.93 -5.05 12.94
N ALA A 15 8.35 -4.08 13.75
CA ALA A 15 7.46 -3.30 14.61
C ALA A 15 6.46 -2.48 13.79
N THR A 16 6.94 -1.81 12.73
CA THR A 16 6.12 -1.03 11.81
C THR A 16 5.15 -1.93 11.05
N ILE A 17 5.63 -3.08 10.53
CA ILE A 17 4.78 -4.06 9.84
C ILE A 17 3.64 -4.52 10.76
N ASN A 18 3.95 -4.90 11.99
CA ASN A 18 2.95 -5.37 12.95
C ASN A 18 1.90 -4.29 13.27
N GLN A 19 2.33 -3.06 13.50
CA GLN A 19 1.42 -1.96 13.81
C GLN A 19 0.49 -1.61 12.65
N VAL A 20 1.01 -1.65 11.41
CA VAL A 20 0.19 -1.43 10.22
C VAL A 20 -0.77 -2.61 9.99
N ALA A 21 -0.30 -3.84 10.18
CA ALA A 21 -1.14 -5.03 10.11
C ALA A 21 -2.26 -5.02 11.17
N ASP A 22 -2.00 -4.58 12.40
CA ASP A 22 -3.02 -4.43 13.46
C ASP A 22 -4.12 -3.44 13.06
N ALA A 23 -3.76 -2.35 12.38
CA ALA A 23 -4.73 -1.39 11.88
C ALA A 23 -5.55 -1.96 10.72
N ALA A 24 -4.87 -2.60 9.75
CA ALA A 24 -5.49 -3.20 8.57
C ALA A 24 -6.45 -4.34 8.92
N ALA A 25 -6.09 -5.18 9.91
CA ALA A 25 -6.87 -6.32 10.37
C ALA A 25 -8.26 -5.96 10.95
N ARG A 26 -8.52 -4.68 11.23
CA ARG A 26 -9.83 -4.19 11.69
C ARG A 26 -10.86 -4.08 10.57
N PHE A 27 -10.41 -4.22 9.32
CA PHE A 27 -11.23 -4.09 8.13
C PHE A 27 -11.33 -5.46 7.43
N PRO A 28 -12.48 -5.79 6.83
CA PRO A 28 -12.62 -7.01 6.04
C PRO A 28 -11.83 -6.89 4.74
N ASN A 29 -11.21 -7.98 4.27
CA ASN A 29 -10.48 -8.04 3.00
C ASN A 29 -9.56 -6.81 2.76
N PRO A 30 -8.55 -6.58 3.63
CA PRO A 30 -7.59 -5.50 3.41
C PRO A 30 -6.82 -5.70 2.10
N CYS A 31 -6.46 -4.59 1.45
CA CYS A 31 -5.59 -4.57 0.27
C CYS A 31 -4.25 -3.92 0.62
N CYS A 32 -3.17 -4.67 0.51
CA CYS A 32 -1.78 -4.22 0.67
C CYS A 32 -1.19 -3.90 -0.71
N LEU A 33 -1.16 -2.62 -1.07
CA LEU A 33 -0.62 -2.11 -2.34
C LEU A 33 0.84 -1.64 -2.16
N CYS A 34 1.79 -2.27 -2.83
CA CYS A 34 3.23 -2.03 -2.65
C CYS A 34 3.69 -2.24 -1.19
N ALA A 35 2.93 -2.99 -0.39
CA ALA A 35 3.24 -3.29 1.01
C ALA A 35 3.19 -4.82 1.27
N PRO A 36 3.94 -5.63 0.50
CA PRO A 36 3.78 -7.09 0.51
C PRO A 36 4.13 -7.72 1.86
N MET A 37 5.02 -7.10 2.63
CA MET A 37 5.38 -7.57 3.97
C MET A 37 4.24 -7.46 4.98
N VAL A 38 3.36 -6.45 4.85
CA VAL A 38 2.11 -6.37 5.64
C VAL A 38 1.14 -7.46 5.19
N GLY A 39 1.04 -7.71 3.88
CA GLY A 39 0.26 -8.81 3.34
C GLY A 39 0.66 -10.17 3.91
N ARG A 40 1.97 -10.46 3.94
CA ARG A 40 2.52 -11.68 4.53
C ARG A 40 2.25 -11.78 6.03
N GLU A 41 2.29 -10.65 6.75
CA GLU A 41 1.96 -10.65 8.18
C GLU A 41 0.47 -10.90 8.43
N LEU A 42 -0.42 -10.35 7.61
CA LEU A 42 -1.87 -10.63 7.69
C LEU A 42 -2.18 -12.09 7.33
N GLU A 43 -1.49 -12.66 6.34
CA GLU A 43 -1.58 -14.08 6.00
C GLU A 43 -1.20 -14.98 7.19
N LYS A 44 -0.08 -14.71 7.87
CA LYS A 44 0.31 -15.45 9.08
C LYS A 44 -0.74 -15.41 10.18
N ARG A 45 -1.52 -14.32 10.24
CA ARG A 45 -2.64 -14.12 11.17
C ARG A 45 -3.93 -14.79 10.70
N GLY A 46 -3.92 -15.47 9.56
CA GLY A 46 -5.06 -16.19 8.99
C GLY A 46 -6.10 -15.29 8.33
N LEU A 47 -5.75 -14.07 7.93
CA LEU A 47 -6.67 -13.12 7.31
C LEU A 47 -6.58 -13.17 5.78
N GLU A 48 -7.74 -13.31 5.14
CA GLU A 48 -7.85 -13.09 3.69
C GLU A 48 -7.47 -11.65 3.35
N THR A 49 -6.44 -11.50 2.52
CA THR A 49 -5.84 -10.20 2.19
C THR A 49 -5.48 -10.19 0.72
N ARG A 50 -5.73 -9.07 0.03
CA ARG A 50 -5.22 -8.84 -1.32
C ARG A 50 -3.84 -8.22 -1.23
N VAL A 51 -2.85 -8.79 -1.92
CA VAL A 51 -1.49 -8.22 -2.02
C VAL A 51 -1.21 -7.83 -3.46
N LEU A 52 -0.92 -6.55 -3.70
CA LEU A 52 -0.67 -6.00 -5.03
C LEU A 52 0.74 -5.42 -5.07
N ASP A 53 1.63 -6.04 -5.84
CA ASP A 53 2.99 -5.55 -6.06
C ASP A 53 3.46 -5.94 -7.46
N VAL A 54 4.48 -5.25 -7.99
CA VAL A 54 5.14 -5.65 -9.23
C VAL A 54 6.18 -6.75 -8.98
N ASP A 55 6.68 -6.84 -7.76
CA ASP A 55 7.73 -7.77 -7.35
C ASP A 55 7.18 -9.19 -7.14
N GLU A 56 7.43 -10.04 -8.13
CA GLU A 56 7.01 -11.43 -8.14
C GLU A 56 7.72 -12.29 -7.08
N ARG A 57 8.73 -11.78 -6.34
CA ARG A 57 9.32 -12.53 -5.21
C ARG A 57 8.30 -12.83 -4.09
N PHE A 58 7.18 -12.13 -4.08
CA PHE A 58 6.07 -12.33 -3.13
C PHE A 58 4.95 -13.22 -3.69
N PHE A 59 5.17 -13.92 -4.81
CA PHE A 59 4.15 -14.80 -5.40
C PHE A 59 3.64 -15.90 -4.46
N ASP A 60 4.42 -16.26 -3.44
CA ASP A 60 4.08 -17.26 -2.43
C ASP A 60 3.13 -16.72 -1.35
N VAL A 61 2.94 -15.40 -1.24
CA VAL A 61 2.00 -14.80 -0.28
C VAL A 61 0.58 -15.01 -0.76
N ALA A 62 -0.28 -15.57 0.09
CA ALA A 62 -1.70 -15.73 -0.21
C ALA A 62 -2.34 -14.40 -0.62
N GLY A 63 -3.10 -14.44 -1.72
CA GLY A 63 -3.75 -13.26 -2.28
C GLY A 63 -2.83 -12.33 -3.08
N PHE A 64 -1.55 -12.69 -3.29
CA PHE A 64 -0.68 -11.98 -4.21
C PHE A 64 -1.26 -11.96 -5.63
N ARG A 65 -1.25 -10.77 -6.23
CA ARG A 65 -1.46 -10.56 -7.65
C ARG A 65 -0.50 -9.50 -8.12
N ARG A 66 0.24 -9.83 -9.18
CA ARG A 66 1.10 -8.85 -9.85
C ARG A 66 0.26 -7.65 -10.29
N PHE A 67 0.68 -6.46 -9.91
CA PHE A 67 -0.04 -5.22 -10.20
C PHE A 67 0.94 -4.10 -10.57
N ASP A 68 0.77 -3.53 -11.76
CA ASP A 68 1.61 -2.46 -12.28
C ASP A 68 0.93 -1.10 -12.09
N LEU A 69 1.50 -0.22 -11.26
CA LEU A 69 0.99 1.14 -11.04
C LEU A 69 1.02 2.01 -12.30
N TYR A 70 1.87 1.70 -13.29
CA TYR A 70 1.93 2.40 -14.57
C TYR A 70 0.79 1.98 -15.52
N ARG A 71 0.22 0.79 -15.30
CA ARG A 71 -0.88 0.22 -16.08
C ARG A 71 -1.90 -0.43 -15.14
N PRO A 72 -2.58 0.36 -14.30
CA PRO A 72 -3.46 -0.19 -13.29
C PRO A 72 -4.66 -0.89 -13.94
N GLU A 73 -4.97 -2.08 -13.45
CA GLU A 73 -6.07 -2.91 -13.95
C GLU A 73 -7.26 -2.90 -12.99
N TRP A 74 -8.46 -3.04 -13.55
CA TRP A 74 -9.66 -3.25 -12.76
C TRP A 74 -9.68 -4.66 -12.17
N LEU A 75 -9.82 -4.77 -10.86
CA LEU A 75 -9.86 -6.08 -10.17
C LEU A 75 -11.30 -6.57 -9.95
N GLY A 76 -12.29 -5.68 -9.92
CA GLY A 76 -13.69 -6.03 -9.60
C GLY A 76 -13.96 -6.33 -8.12
N GLU A 77 -12.94 -6.21 -7.28
CA GLU A 77 -12.98 -6.50 -5.85
C GLU A 77 -13.37 -5.27 -5.02
N THR A 78 -13.84 -5.50 -3.79
CA THR A 78 -14.06 -4.46 -2.77
C THR A 78 -13.14 -4.69 -1.60
N PHE A 79 -12.54 -3.63 -1.09
CA PHE A 79 -11.60 -3.69 0.01
C PHE A 79 -12.14 -2.93 1.22
N GLY A 80 -12.00 -3.50 2.42
CA GLY A 80 -12.34 -2.76 3.63
C GLY A 80 -11.37 -1.60 3.88
N VAL A 81 -10.11 -1.76 3.49
CA VAL A 81 -9.09 -0.70 3.52
C VAL A 81 -8.03 -0.97 2.45
N ILE A 82 -7.46 0.11 1.91
CA ILE A 82 -6.25 0.06 1.07
C ILE A 82 -5.09 0.63 1.90
N VAL A 83 -4.05 -0.16 2.12
CA VAL A 83 -2.79 0.27 2.74
C VAL A 83 -1.73 0.31 1.65
N CYS A 84 -1.01 1.43 1.54
CA CYS A 84 -0.09 1.66 0.44
C CYS A 84 1.27 2.20 0.90
N ASP A 85 2.37 1.57 0.43
CA ASP A 85 3.75 2.07 0.55
C ASP A 85 4.40 2.15 -0.84
N PRO A 86 4.06 3.17 -1.64
CA PRO A 86 4.44 3.21 -3.06
C PRO A 86 5.93 3.55 -3.23
N PRO A 87 6.58 3.09 -4.31
CA PRO A 87 7.94 3.51 -4.67
C PRO A 87 7.94 4.98 -5.15
N PHE A 88 8.06 5.90 -4.19
CA PHE A 88 7.70 7.31 -4.33
C PHE A 88 8.66 8.16 -5.19
N TRP A 89 9.83 7.65 -5.59
CA TRP A 89 10.71 8.36 -6.51
C TRP A 89 10.39 8.08 -7.97
N ILE A 90 9.97 6.87 -8.29
CA ILE A 90 9.69 6.44 -9.68
C ILE A 90 8.21 6.51 -10.04
N VAL A 91 7.30 6.53 -9.07
CA VAL A 91 5.86 6.69 -9.29
C VAL A 91 5.42 8.12 -8.99
N SER A 92 4.77 8.76 -9.97
CA SER A 92 4.17 10.08 -9.79
C SER A 92 2.87 10.02 -8.97
N LEU A 93 2.53 11.11 -8.28
CA LEU A 93 1.29 11.18 -7.48
C LEU A 93 0.03 11.03 -8.34
N SER A 94 0.04 11.50 -9.60
CA SER A 94 -1.09 11.35 -10.52
C SER A 94 -1.30 9.89 -10.94
N GLN A 95 -0.21 9.14 -11.18
CA GLN A 95 -0.27 7.70 -11.45
C GLN A 95 -0.78 6.93 -10.24
N LEU A 96 -0.22 7.19 -9.06
CA LEU A 96 -0.67 6.57 -7.81
C LEU A 96 -2.16 6.86 -7.55
N PHE A 97 -2.59 8.10 -7.75
CA PHE A 97 -4.00 8.49 -7.62
C PHE A 97 -4.88 7.74 -8.62
N ALA A 98 -4.46 7.60 -9.88
CA ALA A 98 -5.22 6.87 -10.89
C ALA A 98 -5.41 5.40 -10.50
N ALA A 99 -4.34 4.75 -10.03
CA ALA A 99 -4.37 3.37 -9.57
C ALA A 99 -5.27 3.18 -8.33
N ILE A 100 -5.08 3.99 -7.30
CA ILE A 100 -5.90 3.92 -6.06
C ILE A 100 -7.35 4.23 -6.37
N ARG A 101 -7.64 5.24 -7.21
CA ARG A 101 -9.02 5.56 -7.63
C ARG A 101 -9.69 4.39 -8.35
N LEU A 102 -8.94 3.64 -9.16
CA LEU A 102 -9.45 2.44 -9.84
C LEU A 102 -9.73 1.32 -8.83
N LEU A 103 -8.80 1.03 -7.92
CA LEU A 103 -8.97 0.03 -6.86
C LEU A 103 -10.13 0.38 -5.91
N ALA A 104 -10.28 1.65 -5.59
CA ALA A 104 -11.37 2.20 -4.80
C ALA A 104 -12.70 2.30 -5.58
N ARG A 105 -12.76 1.83 -6.84
CA ARG A 105 -13.99 1.85 -7.64
C ARG A 105 -14.59 3.24 -7.86
N HIS A 106 -13.73 4.26 -7.90
CA HIS A 106 -14.12 5.67 -7.91
C HIS A 106 -14.90 6.13 -6.66
N ASP A 107 -14.96 5.31 -5.61
CA ASP A 107 -15.49 5.67 -4.31
C ASP A 107 -14.41 6.35 -3.48
N TYR A 108 -14.65 7.62 -3.15
CA TYR A 108 -13.72 8.42 -2.37
C TYR A 108 -13.92 8.28 -0.85
N ALA A 109 -14.93 7.52 -0.42
CA ALA A 109 -15.12 7.12 0.97
C ALA A 109 -14.32 5.86 1.36
N GLN A 110 -13.67 5.20 0.39
CA GLN A 110 -12.80 4.05 0.62
C GLN A 110 -11.74 4.36 1.69
N PRO A 111 -11.70 3.60 2.81
CA PRO A 111 -10.63 3.74 3.79
C PRO A 111 -9.27 3.51 3.13
N LEU A 112 -8.37 4.47 3.30
CA LEU A 112 -7.09 4.56 2.60
C LEU A 112 -5.99 5.06 3.55
N ALA A 113 -4.90 4.31 3.63
CA ALA A 113 -3.67 4.71 4.30
C ALA A 113 -2.52 4.69 3.29
N ILE A 114 -1.77 5.79 3.20
CA ILE A 114 -0.59 5.91 2.32
C ILE A 114 0.60 6.34 3.17
N CYS A 115 1.66 5.56 3.15
CA CYS A 115 2.96 5.98 3.64
C CYS A 115 3.65 6.85 2.58
N TYR A 116 4.16 8.01 2.98
CA TYR A 116 4.80 8.93 2.05
C TYR A 116 5.77 9.88 2.75
N PRO A 117 6.84 10.36 2.08
CA PRO A 117 7.78 11.30 2.67
C PRO A 117 7.12 12.60 3.14
N THR A 118 7.36 12.96 4.40
CA THR A 118 6.78 14.15 5.06
C THR A 118 7.04 15.45 4.29
N ARG A 119 8.25 15.62 3.73
CA ARG A 119 8.63 16.78 2.90
C ARG A 119 7.77 16.98 1.64
N ARG A 120 7.06 15.94 1.20
CA ARG A 120 6.13 15.98 0.05
C ARG A 120 4.66 15.83 0.47
N GLY A 121 4.36 15.86 1.78
CA GLY A 121 3.02 15.61 2.33
C GLY A 121 1.95 16.58 1.83
N ALA A 122 2.29 17.86 1.61
CA ALA A 122 1.37 18.85 1.02
C ALA A 122 0.92 18.47 -0.40
N ASN A 123 1.84 17.93 -1.21
CA ASN A 123 1.52 17.49 -2.57
C ASN A 123 0.63 16.24 -2.56
N LEU A 124 0.88 15.30 -1.63
CA LEU A 124 0.05 14.11 -1.45
C LEU A 124 -1.37 14.52 -1.05
N THR A 125 -1.52 15.30 0.03
CA THR A 125 -2.83 15.75 0.52
C THR A 125 -3.58 16.58 -0.51
N GLY A 126 -2.90 17.45 -1.27
CA GLY A 126 -3.50 18.18 -2.39
C GLY A 126 -4.00 17.26 -3.51
N THR A 127 -3.21 16.27 -3.91
CA THR A 127 -3.59 15.32 -4.98
C THR A 127 -4.73 14.40 -4.54
N PHE A 128 -4.71 13.97 -3.29
CA PHE A 128 -5.69 13.05 -2.69
C PHE A 128 -6.80 13.78 -1.92
N ALA A 129 -7.01 15.08 -2.14
CA ALA A 129 -7.96 15.88 -1.37
C ALA A 129 -9.38 15.29 -1.34
N ARG A 130 -9.80 14.63 -2.43
CA ARG A 130 -11.10 13.96 -2.52
C ARG A 130 -11.26 12.78 -1.57
N PHE A 131 -10.18 12.08 -1.23
CA PHE A 131 -10.15 10.99 -0.25
C PHE A 131 -10.10 11.48 1.19
N GLY A 132 -9.99 12.80 1.43
CA GLY A 132 -9.97 13.37 2.78
C GLY A 132 -8.77 12.93 3.62
N LEU A 133 -7.62 12.64 3.00
CA LEU A 133 -6.43 12.18 3.73
C LEU A 133 -5.95 13.23 4.73
N ALA A 134 -5.64 12.77 5.93
CA ALA A 134 -5.02 13.56 6.99
C ALA A 134 -3.76 12.86 7.53
N PRO A 135 -2.71 13.60 7.94
CA PRO A 135 -1.55 13.00 8.58
C PRO A 135 -1.97 12.28 9.86
N THR A 136 -1.51 11.03 10.01
CA THR A 136 -1.78 10.22 11.21
C THR A 136 -0.82 10.51 12.35
N GLY A 137 0.30 11.18 12.07
CA GLY A 137 1.43 11.31 13.00
C GLY A 137 2.26 10.04 13.17
N PHE A 138 1.88 8.94 12.50
CA PHE A 138 2.64 7.70 12.47
C PHE A 138 3.89 7.87 11.61
N LEU A 139 5.04 7.50 12.16
CA LEU A 139 6.35 7.56 11.50
C LEU A 139 6.91 6.15 11.36
N PRO A 140 6.73 5.49 10.20
CA PRO A 140 7.24 4.14 9.98
C PRO A 140 8.77 4.13 10.01
N LYS A 141 9.32 3.02 10.50
CA LYS A 141 10.76 2.76 10.50
C LYS A 141 11.08 1.72 9.42
N TYR A 142 12.23 1.90 8.79
CA TYR A 142 12.73 1.03 7.74
C TYR A 142 13.98 0.30 8.23
N ILE A 143 14.18 -0.92 7.74
CA ILE A 143 15.40 -1.69 8.00
C ILE A 143 16.57 -0.96 7.34
N SER A 144 17.60 -0.65 8.12
CA SER A 144 18.87 -0.05 7.69
C SER A 144 19.89 -1.10 7.28
#